data_AF-K9KE61-F1
#
_entry.id   AF-K9KE61-F1
#
_cell.length_a   1.000
_cell.length_b   1.000
_cell.length_c   1.000
_cell.angle_alpha   90.00
_cell.angle_beta   90.00
_cell.angle_gamma   90.00
#
_symmetry.space_group_name_H-M   'P 1'
#
loop_
_entity.id
_entity.type
_entity.pdbx_description
1 polymer ?
#
loop_
_entity_poly.entity_id
_entity_poly.type
_entity_poly.pdbx_seq_one_letter_code
_entity_poly.pdbx_strand_id
1 'polypeptide(L)'
;QNFNIYKRIFTDMVSSPGTNSAEAYHNWADLRDVLFNLCENLVKSSEANSPAHEEFETMLLIAHYYATRSAAQSVKQLETVAARLSVSLLRHTQLLPADKAFYEAGVAAKAVGWENMAFIFLNRFLDLTDAIEEGTLDALDHSDFQDTDIPFEVPLPAKQHIPEAQREEVRDWVLTVSMDQRLEQVLPRDERGAYEASLVAASTGVRALPCLITGYPILRNKIEFKRPGKAANKDNWNKFLMAIKTSHSPVCQDVLKFISQWCGGLPSTSFSFQ
;
A
#
# COMPACT_ATOMS: atom_id res chain seq x y z
N GLN A 1 10.51 -22.78 14.77
CA GLN A 1 10.52 -21.35 15.19
C GLN A 1 9.11 -20.95 15.61
N ASN A 2 8.94 -20.05 16.57
CA ASN A 2 7.59 -19.62 17.00
C ASN A 2 7.06 -18.52 16.07
N PHE A 3 6.53 -18.88 14.89
CA PHE A 3 6.00 -17.92 13.91
C PHE A 3 4.84 -17.07 14.43
N ASN A 4 4.09 -17.58 15.40
CA ASN A 4 2.92 -16.90 15.94
C ASN A 4 3.26 -15.55 16.58
N ILE A 5 4.45 -15.38 17.17
CA ILE A 5 4.84 -14.10 17.76
C ILE A 5 5.02 -13.02 16.69
N TYR A 6 5.66 -13.34 15.57
CA TYR A 6 5.90 -12.40 14.48
C TYR A 6 4.60 -12.02 13.78
N LYS A 7 3.73 -13.01 13.54
CA LYS A 7 2.37 -12.76 13.02
C LYS A 7 1.58 -11.85 13.94
N ARG A 8 1.64 -12.10 15.27
CA ARG A 8 0.94 -11.28 16.25
C ARG A 8 1.44 -9.83 16.27
N ILE A 9 2.75 -9.62 16.27
CA ILE A 9 3.36 -8.27 16.20
C ILE A 9 2.90 -7.55 14.93
N PHE A 10 2.94 -8.23 13.77
CA PHE A 10 2.45 -7.66 12.52
C PHE A 10 0.97 -7.25 12.61
N THR A 11 0.09 -8.17 13.05
CA THR A 11 -1.34 -7.92 13.20
C THR A 11 -1.63 -6.77 14.17
N ASP A 12 -0.97 -6.75 15.33
CA ASP A 12 -1.17 -5.68 16.32
C ASP A 12 -0.72 -4.32 15.75
N MET A 13 0.37 -4.27 14.96
CA MET A 13 0.84 -3.03 14.34
C MET A 13 -0.12 -2.53 13.24
N VAL A 14 -0.58 -3.41 12.35
CA VAL A 14 -1.50 -3.00 11.26
C VAL A 14 -2.88 -2.62 11.75
N SER A 15 -3.31 -3.14 12.90
CA SER A 15 -4.55 -2.75 13.57
C SER A 15 -4.41 -1.55 14.50
N SER A 16 -3.19 -1.07 14.77
CA SER A 16 -2.98 0.05 15.69
C SER A 16 -3.52 1.36 15.11
N PRO A 17 -4.28 2.16 15.88
CA PRO A 17 -4.79 3.46 15.43
C PRO A 17 -3.65 4.47 15.27
N GLY A 18 -3.89 5.53 14.49
CA GLY A 18 -2.93 6.64 14.36
C GLY A 18 -1.62 6.31 13.64
N THR A 19 -1.55 5.18 12.93
CA THR A 19 -0.34 4.73 12.23
C THR A 19 -0.25 5.20 10.77
N ASN A 20 -1.24 5.98 10.29
CA ASN A 20 -1.20 6.67 9.00
C ASN A 20 -0.70 8.12 9.16
N SER A 21 0.53 8.26 9.62
CA SER A 21 1.17 9.56 9.77
C SER A 21 2.69 9.46 9.60
N ALA A 22 3.35 10.62 9.49
CA ALA A 22 4.80 10.70 9.39
C ALA A 22 5.51 10.21 10.68
N GLU A 23 4.91 10.48 11.84
CA GLU A 23 5.44 10.14 13.16
C GLU A 23 5.48 8.62 13.39
N ALA A 24 4.62 7.86 12.71
CA ALA A 24 4.59 6.41 12.79
C ALA A 24 5.76 5.72 12.08
N TYR A 25 6.64 6.46 11.39
CA TYR A 25 7.73 5.90 10.59
C TYR A 25 8.57 4.86 11.35
N HIS A 26 9.05 5.21 12.55
CA HIS A 26 9.97 4.35 13.29
C HIS A 26 9.34 3.02 13.67
N ASN A 27 8.06 3.03 14.09
CA ASN A 27 7.34 1.81 14.41
C ASN A 27 7.22 0.88 13.18
N TRP A 28 6.99 1.46 11.99
CA TRP A 28 6.93 0.70 10.75
C TRP A 28 8.30 0.20 10.28
N ALA A 29 9.34 1.03 10.43
CA ALA A 29 10.72 0.66 10.10
C ALA A 29 11.22 -0.47 11.00
N ASP A 30 10.92 -0.44 12.29
CA ASP A 30 11.29 -1.50 13.24
C ASP A 30 10.61 -2.82 12.89
N LEU A 31 9.30 -2.79 12.58
CA LEU A 31 8.58 -3.98 12.12
C LEU A 31 9.17 -4.54 10.81
N ARG A 32 9.45 -3.66 9.84
CA ARG A 32 10.08 -4.00 8.57
C ARG A 32 11.43 -4.67 8.78
N ASP A 33 12.26 -4.13 9.66
CA ASP A 33 13.62 -4.64 9.91
C ASP A 33 13.58 -5.98 10.67
N VAL A 34 12.64 -6.16 11.61
CA VAL A 34 12.41 -7.46 12.27
C VAL A 34 11.97 -8.52 11.27
N LEU A 35 11.00 -8.21 10.40
CA LEU A 35 10.52 -9.14 9.37
C LEU A 35 11.60 -9.43 8.33
N PHE A 36 12.44 -8.45 7.98
CA PHE A 36 13.55 -8.65 7.06
C PHE A 36 14.57 -9.63 7.63
N ASN A 37 14.97 -9.44 8.89
CA ASN A 37 15.89 -10.36 9.58
C ASN A 37 15.30 -11.78 9.69
N LEU A 38 13.99 -11.90 9.92
CA LEU A 38 13.30 -13.19 9.92
C LEU A 38 13.39 -13.86 8.54
N CYS A 39 13.05 -13.16 7.46
CA CYS A 39 13.12 -13.71 6.10
C CYS A 39 14.55 -14.15 5.73
N GLU A 40 15.57 -13.33 6.04
CA GLU A 40 16.98 -13.68 5.78
C GLU A 40 17.44 -14.93 6.55
N ASN A 41 16.85 -15.19 7.72
CA ASN A 41 17.11 -16.43 8.48
C ASN A 41 16.34 -17.62 7.89
N LEU A 42 15.10 -17.42 7.45
CA LEU A 42 14.27 -18.47 6.84
C LEU A 42 14.89 -19.00 5.54
N VAL A 43 15.41 -18.10 4.68
CA VAL A 43 16.12 -18.46 3.45
C VAL A 43 17.32 -19.38 3.71
N LYS A 44 17.96 -19.29 4.88
CA LYS A 44 19.13 -20.11 5.28
C LYS A 44 18.75 -21.38 6.02
N SER A 45 17.45 -21.65 6.18
CA SER A 45 16.94 -22.78 6.95
C SER A 45 16.20 -23.78 6.05
N SER A 46 15.69 -24.87 6.63
CA SER A 46 14.79 -25.81 5.93
C SER A 46 13.45 -25.19 5.53
N GLU A 47 13.12 -23.98 6.02
CA GLU A 47 11.90 -23.24 5.69
C GLU A 47 12.04 -22.37 4.43
N ALA A 48 13.18 -22.44 3.73
CA ALA A 48 13.37 -21.67 2.50
C ALA A 48 12.27 -22.01 1.47
N ASN A 49 11.58 -20.97 0.99
CA ASN A 49 10.45 -21.09 0.06
C ASN A 49 9.26 -21.92 0.59
N SER A 50 9.13 -22.10 1.92
CA SER A 50 7.92 -22.67 2.50
C SER A 50 6.77 -21.64 2.44
N PRO A 51 5.49 -22.07 2.53
CA PRO A 51 4.36 -21.14 2.56
C PRO A 51 4.46 -20.10 3.68
N ALA A 52 5.05 -20.48 4.83
CA ALA A 52 5.31 -19.55 5.91
C ALA A 52 6.35 -18.49 5.53
N HIS A 53 7.39 -18.87 4.78
CA HIS A 53 8.37 -17.92 4.26
C HIS A 53 7.74 -16.91 3.31
N GLU A 54 6.91 -17.36 2.36
CA GLU A 54 6.20 -16.47 1.41
C GLU A 54 5.24 -15.50 2.13
N GLU A 55 4.55 -15.98 3.17
CA GLU A 55 3.70 -15.14 4.02
C GLU A 55 4.50 -14.03 4.72
N PHE A 56 5.68 -14.37 5.28
CA PHE A 56 6.56 -13.36 5.88
C PHE A 56 7.19 -12.41 4.87
N GLU A 57 7.50 -12.86 3.66
CA GLU A 57 7.93 -11.96 2.58
C GLU A 57 6.82 -10.95 2.20
N THR A 58 5.56 -11.40 2.24
CA THR A 58 4.39 -10.53 2.02
C THR A 58 4.23 -9.53 3.16
N MET A 59 4.32 -9.98 4.42
CA MET A 59 4.29 -9.08 5.59
C MET A 59 5.43 -8.07 5.56
N LEU A 60 6.64 -8.49 5.16
CA LEU A 60 7.79 -7.61 4.99
C LEU A 60 7.53 -6.54 3.93
N LEU A 61 6.97 -6.91 2.78
CA LEU A 61 6.61 -5.97 1.72
C LEU A 61 5.60 -4.94 2.21
N ILE A 62 4.58 -5.39 2.93
CA ILE A 62 3.55 -4.52 3.51
C ILE A 62 4.17 -3.55 4.53
N ALA A 63 5.00 -4.04 5.45
CA ALA A 63 5.69 -3.19 6.42
C ALA A 63 6.60 -2.16 5.73
N HIS A 64 7.29 -2.55 4.65
CA HIS A 64 8.07 -1.64 3.82
C HIS A 64 7.21 -0.56 3.16
N TYR A 65 6.03 -0.91 2.64
CA TYR A 65 5.10 0.08 2.07
C TYR A 65 4.57 1.06 3.11
N TYR A 66 4.20 0.59 4.30
CA TYR A 66 3.81 1.48 5.40
C TYR A 66 4.96 2.40 5.84
N ALA A 67 6.17 1.86 6.03
CA ALA A 67 7.35 2.67 6.38
C ALA A 67 7.66 3.72 5.30
N THR A 68 7.63 3.32 4.02
CA THR A 68 7.87 4.24 2.90
C THR A 68 6.77 5.30 2.81
N ARG A 69 5.52 4.94 3.09
CA ARG A 69 4.39 5.87 3.12
C ARG A 69 4.56 6.91 4.22
N SER A 70 4.84 6.49 5.46
CA SER A 70 5.10 7.39 6.58
C SER A 70 6.29 8.32 6.30
N ALA A 71 7.38 7.81 5.72
CA ALA A 71 8.50 8.65 5.30
C ALA A 71 8.08 9.66 4.23
N ALA A 72 7.34 9.23 3.21
CA ALA A 72 6.86 10.10 2.13
C ALA A 72 5.90 11.19 2.65
N GLN A 73 5.07 10.91 3.66
CA GLN A 73 4.19 11.89 4.29
C GLN A 73 4.96 13.03 4.98
N SER A 74 6.23 12.81 5.38
CA SER A 74 7.08 13.86 5.94
C SER A 74 7.60 14.87 4.91
N VAL A 75 7.38 14.63 3.61
CA VAL A 75 7.94 15.44 2.51
C VAL A 75 6.86 15.77 1.49
N LYS A 76 6.50 17.06 1.40
CA LYS A 76 5.43 17.57 0.51
C LYS A 76 5.55 17.08 -0.95
N GLN A 77 6.76 17.02 -1.50
CA GLN A 77 6.98 16.59 -2.87
C GLN A 77 6.60 15.10 -3.12
N LEU A 78 6.42 14.32 -2.05
CA LEU A 78 6.12 12.90 -2.08
C LEU A 78 4.67 12.54 -1.73
N GLU A 79 3.77 13.52 -1.62
CA GLU A 79 2.32 13.31 -1.38
C GLU A 79 1.71 12.26 -2.32
N THR A 80 2.01 12.35 -3.62
CA THR A 80 1.53 11.38 -4.61
C THR A 80 2.12 9.98 -4.40
N VAL A 81 3.35 9.88 -3.89
CA VAL A 81 3.98 8.58 -3.56
C VAL A 81 3.26 7.95 -2.37
N ALA A 82 2.98 8.74 -1.32
CA ALA A 82 2.21 8.28 -0.18
C ALA A 82 0.80 7.82 -0.59
N ALA A 83 0.11 8.57 -1.46
CA ALA A 83 -1.19 8.18 -1.99
C ALA A 83 -1.13 6.85 -2.77
N ARG A 84 -0.15 6.68 -3.67
CA ARG A 84 0.04 5.40 -4.39
C ARG A 84 0.30 4.22 -3.46
N LEU A 85 1.06 4.44 -2.39
CA LEU A 85 1.30 3.40 -1.39
C LEU A 85 0.03 3.04 -0.63
N SER A 86 -0.76 4.02 -0.18
CA SER A 86 -2.06 3.75 0.47
C SER A 86 -3.00 2.96 -0.45
N VAL A 87 -3.11 3.36 -1.72
CA VAL A 87 -3.93 2.64 -2.70
C VAL A 87 -3.39 1.23 -2.95
N SER A 88 -2.07 1.07 -3.00
CA SER A 88 -1.43 -0.22 -3.20
C SER A 88 -1.65 -1.20 -2.07
N LEU A 89 -1.78 -0.70 -0.84
CA LEU A 89 -2.03 -1.50 0.35
C LEU A 89 -3.42 -2.17 0.31
N LEU A 90 -4.37 -1.67 -0.48
CA LEU A 90 -5.69 -2.30 -0.67
C LEU A 90 -5.60 -3.73 -1.21
N ARG A 91 -4.55 -4.08 -1.96
CA ARG A 91 -4.32 -5.47 -2.43
C ARG A 91 -4.00 -6.46 -1.31
N HIS A 92 -3.71 -5.94 -0.12
CA HIS A 92 -3.27 -6.72 1.02
C HIS A 92 -4.32 -6.78 2.13
N THR A 93 -5.58 -6.44 1.86
CA THR A 93 -6.71 -6.44 2.82
C THR A 93 -7.07 -7.82 3.38
N GLN A 94 -6.51 -8.91 2.85
CA GLN A 94 -6.55 -10.22 3.51
C GLN A 94 -5.69 -10.28 4.79
N LEU A 95 -4.66 -9.42 4.88
CA LEU A 95 -3.76 -9.30 6.02
C LEU A 95 -3.92 -7.97 6.78
N LEU A 96 -4.68 -7.03 6.22
CA LEU A 96 -4.88 -5.68 6.75
C LEU A 96 -6.35 -5.47 7.10
N PRO A 97 -6.69 -4.73 8.17
CA PRO A 97 -8.07 -4.35 8.40
C PRO A 97 -8.62 -3.53 7.23
N ALA A 98 -9.64 -4.08 6.56
CA ALA A 98 -10.14 -3.52 5.32
C ALA A 98 -10.74 -2.12 5.51
N ASP A 99 -11.53 -1.90 6.56
CA ASP A 99 -12.10 -0.59 6.91
C ASP A 99 -11.01 0.49 7.01
N LYS A 100 -9.94 0.19 7.76
CA LYS A 100 -8.79 1.08 7.89
C LYS A 100 -8.09 1.32 6.56
N ALA A 101 -7.80 0.26 5.80
CA ALA A 101 -7.07 0.37 4.54
C ALA A 101 -7.84 1.22 3.50
N PHE A 102 -9.16 1.00 3.36
CA PHE A 102 -10.02 1.76 2.46
C PHE A 102 -10.16 3.22 2.88
N TYR A 103 -10.32 3.49 4.17
CA TYR A 103 -10.30 4.87 4.70
C TYR A 103 -8.99 5.59 4.36
N GLU A 104 -7.85 4.97 4.68
CA GLU A 104 -6.53 5.57 4.46
C GLU A 104 -6.23 5.79 2.97
N ALA A 105 -6.65 4.88 2.09
CA ALA A 105 -6.52 5.02 0.64
C ALA A 105 -7.42 6.14 0.10
N GLY A 106 -8.67 6.19 0.54
CA GLY A 106 -9.64 7.20 0.13
C GLY A 106 -9.24 8.62 0.55
N VAL A 107 -8.82 8.81 1.80
CA VAL A 107 -8.32 10.11 2.29
C VAL A 107 -7.06 10.54 1.56
N ALA A 108 -6.12 9.61 1.31
CA ALA A 108 -4.90 9.94 0.58
C ALA A 108 -5.18 10.30 -0.89
N ALA A 109 -6.10 9.59 -1.55
CA ALA A 109 -6.55 9.91 -2.91
C ALA A 109 -7.23 11.29 -2.97
N LYS A 110 -8.10 11.59 -2.00
CA LYS A 110 -8.77 12.90 -1.87
C LYS A 110 -7.75 14.03 -1.73
N ALA A 111 -6.73 13.85 -0.89
CA ALA A 111 -5.71 14.85 -0.64
C ALA A 111 -4.87 15.23 -1.87
N VAL A 112 -4.72 14.32 -2.84
CA VAL A 112 -3.98 14.56 -4.10
C VAL A 112 -4.89 14.83 -5.30
N GLY A 113 -6.20 15.04 -5.07
CA GLY A 113 -7.18 15.38 -6.10
C GLY A 113 -7.61 14.21 -6.99
N TRP A 114 -7.45 12.96 -6.54
CA TRP A 114 -7.95 11.78 -7.24
C TRP A 114 -9.38 11.48 -6.83
N GLU A 115 -10.29 12.39 -7.19
CA GLU A 115 -11.67 12.41 -6.68
C GLU A 115 -12.44 11.11 -6.97
N ASN A 116 -12.33 10.53 -8.18
CA ASN A 116 -12.99 9.25 -8.51
C ASN A 116 -12.52 8.10 -7.60
N MET A 117 -11.20 7.94 -7.43
CA MET A 117 -10.65 6.92 -6.53
C MET A 117 -11.08 7.18 -5.08
N ALA A 118 -10.99 8.44 -4.64
CA ALA A 118 -11.38 8.84 -3.29
C ALA A 118 -12.84 8.48 -3.02
N PHE A 119 -13.73 8.81 -3.96
CA PHE A 119 -15.15 8.52 -3.86
C PHE A 119 -15.40 7.01 -3.75
N ILE A 120 -14.84 6.21 -4.66
CA ILE A 120 -15.05 4.76 -4.67
C ILE A 120 -14.51 4.10 -3.39
N PHE A 121 -13.29 4.47 -2.94
CA PHE A 121 -12.71 3.89 -1.74
C PHE A 121 -13.42 4.31 -0.46
N LEU A 122 -13.88 5.56 -0.38
CA LEU A 122 -14.60 6.05 0.80
C LEU A 122 -16.03 5.53 0.86
N ASN A 123 -16.71 5.30 -0.27
CA ASN A 123 -17.98 4.57 -0.28
C ASN A 123 -17.79 3.14 0.23
N ARG A 124 -16.79 2.42 -0.33
CA ARG A 124 -16.47 1.06 0.15
C ARG A 124 -16.14 1.03 1.65
N PHE A 125 -15.47 2.06 2.16
CA PHE A 125 -15.22 2.18 3.60
C PHE A 125 -16.51 2.32 4.42
N LEU A 126 -17.51 3.07 3.95
CA LEU A 126 -18.81 3.17 4.61
C LEU A 126 -19.55 1.83 4.55
N ASP A 127 -19.55 1.15 3.40
CA ASP A 127 -20.17 -0.18 3.29
C ASP A 127 -19.52 -1.19 4.27
N LEU A 128 -18.18 -1.13 4.40
CA LEU A 128 -17.44 -1.95 5.37
C LEU A 128 -17.76 -1.59 6.81
N THR A 129 -18.03 -0.31 7.10
CA THR A 129 -18.45 0.16 8.42
C THR A 129 -19.78 -0.50 8.80
N ASP A 130 -20.76 -0.46 7.90
CA ASP A 130 -22.08 -1.06 8.11
C ASP A 130 -21.97 -2.59 8.23
N ALA A 131 -21.17 -3.23 7.36
CA ALA A 131 -20.90 -4.67 7.41
C ALA A 131 -20.24 -5.13 8.73
N ILE A 132 -19.38 -4.30 9.33
CA ILE A 132 -18.78 -4.59 10.65
C ILE A 132 -19.83 -4.52 11.76
N GLU A 133 -20.78 -3.59 11.69
CA GLU A 133 -21.88 -3.48 12.66
C GLU A 133 -22.86 -4.65 12.55
N GLU A 134 -23.14 -5.11 11.33
CA GLU A 134 -24.01 -6.26 11.05
C GLU A 134 -23.30 -7.61 11.25
N GLY A 135 -21.97 -7.64 11.18
CA GLY A 135 -21.15 -8.84 11.33
C GLY A 135 -21.11 -9.75 10.10
N THR A 136 -21.47 -9.25 8.91
CA THR A 136 -21.45 -10.00 7.64
C THR A 136 -21.07 -9.11 6.45
N LEU A 137 -20.44 -9.69 5.41
CA LEU A 137 -20.15 -9.00 4.14
C LEU A 137 -21.17 -9.30 3.04
N ASP A 138 -22.19 -10.12 3.30
CA ASP A 138 -23.08 -10.66 2.27
C ASP A 138 -23.82 -9.58 1.45
N ALA A 139 -24.02 -8.40 2.04
CA ALA A 139 -24.70 -7.27 1.40
C ALA A 139 -23.78 -6.37 0.56
N LEU A 140 -22.47 -6.61 0.55
CA LEU A 140 -21.53 -5.77 -0.19
C LEU A 140 -21.64 -5.98 -1.71
N ASP A 141 -21.95 -4.91 -2.45
CA ASP A 141 -21.74 -4.90 -3.90
C ASP A 141 -20.24 -4.79 -4.21
N HIS A 142 -19.74 -5.55 -5.18
CA HIS A 142 -18.33 -5.55 -5.60
C HIS A 142 -18.12 -5.01 -7.03
N SER A 143 -19.18 -4.50 -7.66
CA SER A 143 -19.18 -3.97 -9.03
C SER A 143 -18.01 -3.02 -9.33
N ASP A 144 -17.76 -2.05 -8.46
CA ASP A 144 -16.68 -1.04 -8.62
C ASP A 144 -15.26 -1.63 -8.66
N PHE A 145 -15.07 -2.82 -8.12
CA PHE A 145 -13.77 -3.47 -7.98
C PHE A 145 -13.62 -4.71 -8.87
N GLN A 146 -14.58 -4.95 -9.77
CA GLN A 146 -14.45 -5.97 -10.82
C GLN A 146 -13.19 -5.72 -11.65
N ASP A 147 -12.54 -6.81 -12.08
CA ASP A 147 -11.29 -6.79 -12.85
C ASP A 147 -10.09 -6.08 -12.18
N THR A 148 -10.17 -5.83 -10.87
CA THR A 148 -9.04 -5.38 -10.04
C THR A 148 -8.37 -6.56 -9.34
N ASP A 149 -7.22 -6.31 -8.70
CA ASP A 149 -6.54 -7.27 -7.81
C ASP A 149 -6.75 -6.95 -6.33
N ILE A 150 -7.80 -6.17 -6.00
CA ILE A 150 -8.23 -5.90 -4.63
C ILE A 150 -9.14 -7.05 -4.17
N PRO A 151 -8.82 -7.74 -3.05
CA PRO A 151 -9.64 -8.85 -2.56
C PRO A 151 -11.07 -8.44 -2.20
N PHE A 152 -12.06 -9.27 -2.58
CA PHE A 152 -13.46 -9.12 -2.16
C PHE A 152 -13.70 -9.76 -0.79
N GLU A 153 -13.18 -10.98 -0.61
CA GLU A 153 -13.23 -11.69 0.67
C GLU A 153 -12.10 -11.20 1.57
N VAL A 154 -12.49 -10.50 2.65
CA VAL A 154 -11.58 -9.94 3.63
C VAL A 154 -12.04 -10.33 5.05
N PRO A 155 -11.12 -10.52 6.01
CA PRO A 155 -11.52 -10.76 7.39
C PRO A 155 -12.24 -9.53 7.94
N LEU A 156 -13.47 -9.68 8.46
CA LEU A 156 -14.11 -8.60 9.20
C LEU A 156 -13.39 -8.41 10.53
N PRO A 157 -13.01 -7.16 10.87
CA PRO A 157 -12.47 -6.88 12.18
C PRO A 157 -13.57 -6.94 13.25
N ALA A 158 -13.21 -7.36 14.46
CA ALA A 158 -14.15 -7.45 15.57
C ALA A 158 -14.69 -6.09 16.07
N LYS A 159 -14.03 -5.00 15.68
CA LYS A 159 -14.37 -3.62 16.03
C LYS A 159 -13.91 -2.72 14.89
N GLN A 160 -14.56 -1.58 14.75
CA GLN A 160 -14.16 -0.57 13.79
C GLN A 160 -12.83 0.10 14.20
N HIS A 161 -11.95 0.34 13.22
CA HIS A 161 -10.65 0.97 13.42
C HIS A 161 -10.70 2.49 13.33
N ILE A 162 -11.68 3.03 12.61
CA ILE A 162 -11.82 4.46 12.38
C ILE A 162 -12.83 5.05 13.38
N PRO A 163 -12.49 6.10 14.14
CA PRO A 163 -13.39 6.73 15.11
C PRO A 163 -14.65 7.32 14.46
N GLU A 164 -15.77 7.29 15.18
CA GLU A 164 -17.09 7.76 14.71
C GLU A 164 -17.07 9.14 14.05
N ALA A 165 -16.40 10.12 14.66
CA ALA A 165 -16.29 11.46 14.09
C ALA A 165 -15.71 11.48 12.65
N GLN A 166 -14.70 10.65 12.38
CA GLN A 166 -14.12 10.55 11.03
C GLN A 166 -15.04 9.79 10.07
N ARG A 167 -15.88 8.87 10.57
CA ARG A 167 -16.89 8.18 9.76
C ARG A 167 -17.99 9.12 9.33
N GLU A 168 -18.46 9.97 10.24
CA GLU A 168 -19.43 11.03 9.92
C GLU A 168 -18.88 12.02 8.89
N GLU A 169 -17.62 12.47 9.05
CA GLU A 169 -16.97 13.34 8.05
C GLU A 169 -16.90 12.70 6.66
N VAL A 170 -16.64 11.40 6.59
CA VAL A 170 -16.64 10.67 5.32
C VAL A 170 -18.05 10.53 4.77
N ARG A 171 -19.04 10.21 5.62
CA ARG A 171 -20.45 10.11 5.22
C ARG A 171 -20.95 11.42 4.62
N ASP A 172 -20.71 12.55 5.29
CA ASP A 172 -21.10 13.88 4.80
C ASP A 172 -20.44 14.21 3.46
N TRP A 173 -19.16 13.89 3.31
CA TRP A 173 -18.43 14.13 2.06
C TRP A 173 -18.96 13.25 0.92
N VAL A 174 -19.15 11.95 1.16
CA VAL A 174 -19.69 11.01 0.16
C VAL A 174 -21.09 11.43 -0.27
N LEU A 175 -21.96 11.82 0.67
CA LEU A 175 -23.30 12.32 0.37
C LEU A 175 -23.25 13.58 -0.50
N THR A 176 -22.38 14.53 -0.16
CA THR A 176 -22.21 15.77 -0.93
C THR A 176 -21.78 15.47 -2.37
N VAL A 177 -20.78 14.62 -2.56
CA VAL A 177 -20.26 14.25 -3.89
C VAL A 177 -21.31 13.49 -4.71
N SER A 178 -22.07 12.58 -4.07
CA SER A 178 -23.16 11.85 -4.70
C SER A 178 -24.28 12.77 -5.19
N MET A 179 -24.60 13.83 -4.44
CA MET A 179 -25.60 14.82 -4.83
C MET A 179 -25.16 15.69 -6.00
N ASP A 180 -23.87 16.01 -6.10
CA ASP A 180 -23.34 16.84 -7.18
C ASP A 180 -23.35 16.13 -8.55
N GLN A 181 -23.36 14.79 -8.58
CA GLN A 181 -23.37 13.95 -9.80
C GLN A 181 -22.29 14.28 -10.84
N ARG A 182 -21.21 14.95 -10.44
CA ARG A 182 -20.13 15.37 -11.36
C ARG A 182 -19.09 14.29 -11.60
N LEU A 183 -18.97 13.33 -10.69
CA LEU A 183 -17.96 12.26 -10.78
C LEU A 183 -18.52 11.05 -11.50
N GLU A 184 -17.80 10.61 -12.52
CA GLU A 184 -17.98 9.28 -13.09
C GLU A 184 -17.38 8.27 -12.10
N GLN A 185 -18.23 7.41 -11.52
CA GLN A 185 -17.84 6.38 -10.55
C GLN A 185 -17.08 5.25 -11.27
N VAL A 186 -15.88 5.55 -11.75
CA VAL A 186 -15.04 4.63 -12.51
C VAL A 186 -13.59 4.76 -12.03
N LEU A 187 -12.98 3.62 -11.70
CA LEU A 187 -11.55 3.55 -11.40
C LEU A 187 -10.72 3.82 -12.67
N PRO A 188 -9.66 4.65 -12.58
CA PRO A 188 -8.84 4.98 -13.74
C PRO A 188 -8.09 3.75 -14.25
N ARG A 189 -7.90 3.69 -15.56
CA ARG A 189 -7.28 2.56 -16.26
C ARG A 189 -5.93 2.94 -16.85
N ASP A 190 -5.00 1.99 -16.85
CA ASP A 190 -3.69 2.13 -17.48
C ASP A 190 -3.70 1.74 -18.97
N GLU A 191 -2.52 1.73 -19.59
CA GLU A 191 -2.33 1.36 -21.00
C GLU A 191 -2.70 -0.08 -21.36
N ARG A 192 -2.89 -0.96 -20.37
CA ARG A 192 -3.39 -2.34 -20.56
C ARG A 192 -4.92 -2.38 -20.55
N GLY A 193 -5.58 -1.26 -20.24
CA GLY A 193 -7.02 -1.19 -20.00
C GLY A 193 -7.44 -1.78 -18.66
N ALA A 194 -6.49 -2.07 -17.77
CA ALA A 194 -6.73 -2.55 -16.41
C ALA A 194 -6.75 -1.37 -15.43
N TYR A 195 -7.33 -1.55 -14.25
CA TYR A 195 -7.23 -0.58 -13.16
C TYR A 195 -5.75 -0.20 -12.92
N GLU A 196 -5.43 1.10 -12.88
CA GLU A 196 -4.04 1.56 -12.97
C GLU A 196 -3.13 1.11 -11.82
N ALA A 197 -3.70 0.82 -10.65
CA ALA A 197 -2.93 0.29 -9.53
C ALA A 197 -2.84 -1.24 -9.54
N SER A 198 -3.61 -1.94 -10.38
CA SER A 198 -3.62 -3.40 -10.43
C SER A 198 -2.30 -3.94 -10.98
N LEU A 199 -1.74 -4.95 -10.33
CA LEU A 199 -0.59 -5.68 -10.85
C LEU A 199 -0.98 -6.63 -11.97
N VAL A 200 -2.24 -7.05 -12.04
CA VAL A 200 -2.75 -8.03 -13.00
C VAL A 200 -3.73 -7.37 -13.96
N ALA A 201 -3.52 -7.55 -15.27
CA ALA A 201 -4.51 -7.17 -16.26
C ALA A 201 -5.49 -8.34 -16.48
N ALA A 202 -6.71 -8.26 -15.94
CA ALA A 202 -7.70 -9.34 -15.97
C ALA A 202 -7.97 -9.88 -17.38
N SER A 203 -8.01 -9.00 -18.39
CA SER A 203 -8.24 -9.35 -19.79
C SER A 203 -7.17 -10.22 -20.44
N THR A 204 -5.93 -10.18 -19.94
CA THR A 204 -4.76 -10.87 -20.55
C THR A 204 -4.05 -11.82 -19.60
N GLY A 205 -4.30 -11.73 -18.29
CA GLY A 205 -3.57 -12.45 -17.24
C GLY A 205 -2.14 -11.95 -17.01
N VAL A 206 -1.67 -10.92 -17.74
CA VAL A 206 -0.31 -10.41 -17.61
C VAL A 206 -0.12 -9.74 -16.26
N ARG A 207 0.90 -10.20 -15.52
CA ARG A 207 1.28 -9.67 -14.20
C ARG A 207 2.53 -8.80 -14.30
N ALA A 208 2.40 -7.55 -13.84
CA ALA A 208 3.51 -6.61 -13.72
C ALA A 208 4.21 -6.74 -12.36
N LEU A 209 5.49 -6.35 -12.30
CA LEU A 209 6.20 -6.23 -11.03
C LEU A 209 5.71 -4.98 -10.27
N PRO A 210 5.52 -5.06 -8.95
CA PRO A 210 5.21 -3.89 -8.14
C PRO A 210 6.45 -3.01 -7.96
N CYS A 211 6.26 -1.69 -8.06
CA CYS A 211 7.29 -0.71 -7.78
C CYS A 211 7.55 -0.61 -6.27
N LEU A 212 8.79 -0.83 -5.83
CA LEU A 212 9.14 -0.78 -4.41
C LEU A 212 8.86 0.55 -3.70
N ILE A 213 8.73 1.66 -4.44
CA ILE A 213 8.48 2.99 -3.89
C ILE A 213 6.99 3.34 -3.88
N THR A 214 6.17 2.73 -4.73
CA THR A 214 4.77 3.13 -4.91
C THR A 214 3.76 1.99 -4.81
N GLY A 215 4.22 0.74 -4.85
CA GLY A 215 3.41 -0.47 -4.99
C GLY A 215 2.77 -0.67 -6.37
N TYR A 216 2.57 0.40 -7.15
CA TYR A 216 1.95 0.39 -8.49
C TYR A 216 2.71 -0.50 -9.50
N PRO A 217 2.04 -1.00 -10.55
CA PRO A 217 2.65 -1.81 -11.59
C PRO A 217 3.74 -1.04 -12.36
N ILE A 218 4.86 -1.70 -12.66
CA ILE A 218 5.90 -1.16 -13.53
C ILE A 218 5.63 -1.62 -14.97
N LEU A 219 5.06 -0.74 -15.78
CA LEU A 219 4.74 -1.03 -17.19
C LEU A 219 5.85 -0.55 -18.14
N ARG A 220 6.51 0.56 -17.78
CA ARG A 220 7.59 1.19 -18.55
C ARG A 220 8.71 1.66 -17.62
N ASN A 221 9.86 1.99 -18.23
CA ASN A 221 11.01 2.60 -17.55
C ASN A 221 11.43 1.83 -16.28
N LYS A 222 11.52 0.50 -16.38
CA LYS A 222 11.86 -0.38 -15.25
C LYS A 222 13.33 -0.21 -14.85
N ILE A 223 13.56 -0.08 -13.55
CA ILE A 223 14.87 -0.27 -12.91
C ILE A 223 14.80 -1.56 -12.11
N GLU A 224 15.69 -2.50 -12.39
CA GLU A 224 15.84 -3.74 -11.61
C GLU A 224 16.99 -3.60 -10.62
N PHE A 225 16.77 -4.13 -9.42
CA PHE A 225 17.81 -4.26 -8.40
C PHE A 225 18.49 -5.63 -8.52
N LYS A 226 19.57 -5.85 -7.77
CA LYS A 226 20.34 -7.11 -7.90
C LYS A 226 19.56 -8.34 -7.48
N ARG A 227 18.70 -8.21 -6.46
CA ARG A 227 17.83 -9.31 -6.03
C ARG A 227 16.66 -9.48 -7.02
N PRO A 228 16.42 -10.69 -7.56
CA PRO A 228 15.32 -10.92 -8.51
C PRO A 228 13.96 -10.49 -7.98
N GLY A 229 13.09 -10.00 -8.88
CA GLY A 229 11.74 -9.55 -8.53
C GLY A 229 11.67 -8.20 -7.80
N LYS A 230 12.81 -7.60 -7.47
CA LYS A 230 12.90 -6.26 -6.87
C LYS A 230 13.10 -5.22 -7.97
N ALA A 231 12.14 -4.32 -8.12
CA ALA A 231 12.15 -3.30 -9.17
C ALA A 231 11.48 -2.01 -8.74
N ALA A 232 11.80 -0.92 -9.43
CA ALA A 232 11.11 0.37 -9.31
C ALA A 232 10.88 0.96 -10.69
N ASN A 233 9.84 1.78 -10.82
CA ASN A 233 9.72 2.66 -11.99
C ASN A 233 10.73 3.81 -11.86
N LYS A 234 11.46 4.09 -12.95
CA LYS A 234 12.56 5.07 -12.99
C LYS A 234 12.12 6.47 -12.58
N ASP A 235 10.94 6.91 -13.01
CA ASP A 235 10.46 8.27 -12.76
C ASP A 235 10.08 8.44 -11.27
N ASN A 236 9.38 7.45 -10.69
CA ASN A 236 9.09 7.42 -9.26
C ASN A 236 10.37 7.31 -8.41
N TRP A 237 11.33 6.50 -8.84
CA TRP A 237 12.63 6.35 -8.17
C TRP A 237 13.41 7.67 -8.18
N ASN A 238 13.52 8.34 -9.33
CA ASN A 238 14.21 9.61 -9.45
C ASN A 238 13.52 10.71 -8.65
N LYS A 239 12.18 10.75 -8.64
CA LYS A 239 11.40 11.68 -7.80
C LYS A 239 11.72 11.47 -6.32
N PHE A 240 11.77 10.21 -5.86
CA PHE A 240 12.12 9.87 -4.48
C PHE A 240 13.56 10.29 -4.13
N LEU A 241 14.53 10.00 -5.00
CA LEU A 241 15.92 10.43 -4.81
C LEU A 241 16.08 11.95 -4.77
N MET A 242 15.37 12.67 -5.65
CA MET A 242 15.39 14.12 -5.67
C MET A 242 14.82 14.69 -4.38
N ALA A 243 13.69 14.17 -3.92
CA ALA A 243 13.06 14.59 -2.67
C ALA A 243 13.98 14.36 -1.46
N ILE A 244 14.70 13.23 -1.40
CA ILE A 244 15.71 12.97 -0.36
C ILE A 244 16.82 14.03 -0.39
N LYS A 245 17.34 14.35 -1.58
CA LYS A 245 18.42 15.32 -1.75
C LYS A 245 17.99 16.73 -1.34
N THR A 246 16.76 17.13 -1.63
CA THR A 246 16.26 18.49 -1.36
C THR A 246 15.74 18.67 0.06
N SER A 247 15.10 17.66 0.64
CA SER A 247 14.50 17.75 1.97
C SER A 247 15.48 17.42 3.09
N HIS A 248 16.55 16.67 2.79
CA HIS A 248 17.44 16.07 3.78
C HIS A 248 16.71 15.22 4.83
N SER A 249 15.53 14.68 4.50
CA SER A 249 14.70 13.88 5.41
C SER A 249 15.44 12.61 5.86
N PRO A 250 15.74 12.44 7.16
CA PRO A 250 16.49 11.29 7.66
C PRO A 250 15.70 9.99 7.50
N VAL A 251 14.38 10.03 7.65
CA VAL A 251 13.51 8.85 7.48
C VAL A 251 13.45 8.41 6.01
N CYS A 252 13.45 9.33 5.05
CA CYS A 252 13.53 8.97 3.64
C CYS A 252 14.91 8.40 3.26
N GLN A 253 15.99 8.91 3.87
CA GLN A 253 17.33 8.34 3.71
C GLN A 253 17.41 6.91 4.27
N ASP A 254 16.76 6.66 5.41
CA ASP A 254 16.70 5.31 5.98
C ASP A 254 15.93 4.33 5.07
N VAL A 255 14.80 4.74 4.47
CA VAL A 255 14.12 3.94 3.44
C VAL A 255 15.06 3.57 2.29
N LEU A 256 15.85 4.54 1.79
CA LEU A 256 16.80 4.29 0.71
C LEU A 256 17.90 3.29 1.13
N LYS A 257 18.41 3.43 2.36
CA LYS A 257 19.39 2.52 2.95
C LYS A 257 18.83 1.10 3.07
N PHE A 258 17.60 0.97 3.56
CA PHE A 258 16.91 -0.30 3.65
C PHE A 258 16.71 -0.94 2.28
N ILE A 259 16.22 -0.20 1.28
CA ILE A 259 16.05 -0.74 -0.09
C ILE A 259 17.39 -1.23 -0.65
N SER A 260 18.47 -0.48 -0.43
CA SER A 260 19.81 -0.91 -0.82
C SER A 260 20.19 -2.23 -0.15
N GLN A 261 19.97 -2.38 1.16
CA GLN A 261 20.26 -3.63 1.87
C GLN A 261 19.39 -4.78 1.39
N TRP A 262 18.07 -4.58 1.34
CA TRP A 262 17.08 -5.59 1.00
C TRP A 262 17.24 -6.11 -0.44
N CYS A 263 17.70 -5.26 -1.36
CA CYS A 263 17.77 -5.57 -2.78
C CYS A 263 19.20 -5.89 -3.30
N GLY A 264 20.19 -6.00 -2.40
CA GLY A 264 21.58 -6.36 -2.77
C GLY A 264 22.44 -5.21 -3.32
N GLY A 265 22.04 -3.97 -3.05
CA GLY A 265 22.64 -2.73 -3.50
C GLY A 265 21.67 -1.90 -4.34
N LEU A 266 21.96 -0.60 -4.45
CA LEU A 266 21.23 0.27 -5.36
C LEU A 266 21.57 -0.07 -6.83
N PRO A 267 20.63 0.15 -7.76
CA PRO A 267 20.85 -0.04 -9.18
C PRO A 267 22.03 0.83 -9.64
N SER A 268 22.83 0.32 -10.57
CA SER A 268 23.91 1.09 -11.19
C SER A 268 23.31 2.35 -11.81
N THR A 269 23.64 3.51 -11.24
CA THR A 269 23.14 4.79 -11.70
C THR A 269 23.84 5.17 -13.00
N SER A 270 23.30 4.74 -14.15
CA SER A 270 23.60 5.39 -15.42
C SER A 270 22.87 6.74 -15.46
N PHE A 271 23.45 7.74 -14.80
CA PHE A 271 23.09 9.13 -15.03
C PHE A 271 23.58 9.52 -16.43
N SER A 272 22.79 9.20 -17.46
CA SER A 272 22.92 9.83 -18.78
C SER A 272 21.99 11.04 -18.77
N PHE A 273 22.54 12.18 -18.39
CA PHE A 273 21.98 13.47 -18.76
C PHE A 273 22.56 13.80 -20.14
N GLN A 274 21.73 13.71 -21.17
CA GLN A 274 21.88 14.51 -22.38
C GLN A 274 20.81 15.59 -22.36
#